data_AF-G9NCY6-F1
#
_entry.id   AF-G9NCY6-F1
#
_cell.length_a   1.000
_cell.length_b   1.000
_cell.length_c   1.000
_cell.angle_alpha   90.00
_cell.angle_beta   90.00
_cell.angle_gamma   90.00
#
_symmetry.space_group_name_H-M   'P 1'
#
loop_
_entity.id
_entity.type
_entity.pdbx_description
1 polymer ?
#
loop_
_entity_poly.entity_id
_entity_poly.type
_entity_poly.pdbx_seq_one_letter_code
_entity_poly.pdbx_strand_id
1 'polypeptide(L)'
;VVAGPRAARLQELYAQSLRRTLGKLKWDNFAACYPTVASKAEPVLKQVQAQMVEKLGEKCEKEFESILATRQVVLKLNDLETLISEATHRRISAPPDAPKPTPPHLLPAREILSAHLAPSLAPHQSLLNARLQTAQSRNAILYEQIQSQRAEIEMLLDSLEAAVGDVKSANAALEPVVQQLAREAR
;
A
#
# COMPACT_ATOMS: atom_id res chain seq x y z
N VAL A 1 2.70 12.72 -17.44
CA VAL A 1 3.29 12.97 -16.11
C VAL A 1 3.66 14.45 -16.05
N VAL A 2 3.08 15.21 -15.14
CA VAL A 2 3.39 16.64 -15.00
C VAL A 2 4.76 16.79 -14.33
N ALA A 3 5.58 17.73 -14.80
CA ALA A 3 6.90 17.97 -14.24
C ALA A 3 6.78 18.62 -12.85
N GLY A 4 7.35 17.98 -11.83
CA GLY A 4 7.55 18.57 -10.51
C GLY A 4 8.63 19.66 -10.53
N PRO A 5 8.86 20.36 -9.41
CA PRO A 5 9.72 21.54 -9.35
C PRO A 5 11.16 21.26 -9.81
N ARG A 6 11.71 20.10 -9.42
CA ARG A 6 13.06 19.69 -9.82
C ARG A 6 13.14 19.28 -11.30
N ALA A 7 12.13 18.59 -11.81
CA ALA A 7 12.06 18.21 -13.21
C ALA A 7 11.92 19.44 -14.13
N ALA A 8 11.08 20.41 -13.74
CA ALA A 8 10.94 21.69 -14.45
C ALA A 8 12.26 22.45 -14.46
N ARG A 9 12.93 22.57 -13.30
CA ARG A 9 14.22 23.26 -13.20
C ARG A 9 15.33 22.58 -14.03
N LEU A 10 15.32 21.25 -14.14
CA LEU A 10 16.24 20.53 -15.01
C LEU A 10 16.03 20.90 -16.49
N GLN A 11 14.78 20.93 -16.94
CA GLN A 11 14.42 21.30 -18.31
C GLN A 11 14.78 22.76 -18.61
N GLU A 12 14.49 23.67 -17.69
CA GLU A 12 14.86 25.09 -17.82
C GLU A 12 16.39 25.27 -17.91
N LEU A 13 17.14 24.62 -17.02
CA LEU A 13 18.60 24.71 -17.01
C LEU A 13 19.19 24.15 -18.30
N TYR A 14 18.64 23.04 -18.82
CA TYR A 14 19.06 22.49 -20.11
C TYR A 14 18.78 23.48 -21.25
N ALA A 15 17.57 24.03 -21.34
CA ALA A 15 17.20 24.99 -22.38
C ALA A 15 18.08 26.26 -22.34
N GLN A 16 18.35 26.78 -21.14
CA GLN A 16 19.26 27.92 -20.96
C GLN A 16 20.69 27.58 -21.38
N SER A 17 21.17 26.39 -21.01
CA SER A 17 22.52 25.94 -21.34
C SER A 17 22.69 25.74 -22.84
N LEU A 18 21.70 25.13 -23.51
CA LEU A 18 21.68 24.93 -24.96
C LEU A 18 21.69 26.28 -25.68
N ARG A 19 20.81 27.22 -25.29
CA ARG A 19 20.78 28.57 -25.86
C ARG A 19 22.12 29.30 -25.70
N ARG A 20 22.76 29.20 -24.52
CA ARG A 20 24.06 29.83 -24.28
C ARG A 20 25.16 29.21 -25.15
N THR A 21 25.15 27.89 -25.33
CA THR A 21 26.11 27.16 -26.18
C THR A 21 25.92 27.55 -27.65
N LEU A 22 24.69 27.51 -28.16
CA LEU A 22 24.37 27.91 -29.53
C LEU A 22 24.67 29.41 -29.77
N GLY A 23 24.47 30.26 -28.76
CA GLY A 23 24.81 31.68 -28.81
C GLY A 23 26.32 31.96 -28.99
N LYS A 24 27.20 30.98 -28.69
CA LYS A 24 28.64 31.11 -29.01
C LYS A 24 28.92 30.98 -30.50
N LEU A 25 28.03 30.35 -31.27
CA LEU A 25 28.11 30.24 -32.73
C LEU A 25 27.55 31.49 -33.43
N LYS A 26 27.62 32.66 -32.78
CA LYS A 26 27.23 33.94 -33.39
C LYS A 26 28.11 34.29 -34.59
N TRP A 27 27.58 35.12 -35.49
CA TRP A 27 28.22 35.50 -36.75
C TRP A 27 29.68 35.96 -36.58
N ASP A 28 29.98 36.86 -35.64
CA ASP A 28 31.34 37.39 -35.45
C ASP A 28 32.38 36.29 -35.20
N ASN A 29 32.02 35.31 -34.35
CA ASN A 29 32.89 34.20 -33.99
C ASN A 29 33.05 33.24 -35.17
N PHE A 30 31.98 33.01 -35.92
CA PHE A 30 31.98 32.11 -37.06
C PHE A 30 32.73 32.69 -38.27
N ALA A 31 32.52 33.97 -38.58
CA ALA A 31 33.19 34.67 -39.67
C ALA A 31 34.70 34.83 -39.42
N ALA A 32 35.11 35.04 -38.17
CA ALA A 32 36.52 35.11 -37.78
C ALA A 32 37.30 33.82 -38.10
N CYS A 33 36.64 32.65 -38.06
CA CYS A 33 37.25 31.37 -38.41
C CYS A 33 37.31 31.11 -39.93
N TYR A 34 36.51 31.82 -40.74
CA TYR A 34 36.42 31.63 -42.20
C TYR A 34 36.52 32.97 -42.97
N PRO A 35 37.61 33.74 -42.81
CA PRO A 35 37.70 35.12 -43.31
C PRO A 35 37.63 35.23 -44.84
N THR A 36 38.19 34.26 -45.58
CA THR A 36 38.18 34.25 -47.04
C THR A 36 36.77 34.01 -47.61
N VAL A 37 35.98 33.16 -46.96
CA VAL A 37 34.60 32.87 -47.39
C VAL A 37 33.65 33.96 -46.93
N ALA A 38 33.87 34.51 -45.73
CA ALA A 38 33.10 35.64 -45.21
C ALA A 38 33.17 36.87 -46.12
N SER A 39 34.33 37.14 -46.73
CA SER A 39 34.52 38.28 -47.66
C SER A 39 33.99 38.02 -49.08
N LYS A 40 34.08 36.78 -49.57
CA LYS A 40 33.71 36.44 -50.97
C LYS A 40 32.27 35.93 -51.13
N ALA A 41 31.71 35.33 -50.08
CA ALA A 41 30.43 34.63 -50.11
C ALA A 41 29.71 34.72 -48.74
N GLU A 42 29.64 35.93 -48.17
CA GLU A 42 28.92 36.23 -46.93
C GLU A 42 27.50 35.61 -46.85
N PRO A 43 26.62 35.74 -47.86
CA PRO A 43 25.25 35.23 -47.73
C PRO A 43 25.20 33.71 -47.60
N VAL A 44 26.08 32.99 -48.31
CA VAL A 44 26.16 31.52 -48.23
C VAL A 44 26.65 31.08 -46.86
N LEU A 45 27.67 31.76 -46.32
CA LEU A 45 28.21 31.42 -45.01
C LEU A 45 27.22 31.71 -43.87
N LYS A 46 26.45 32.82 -43.95
CA LYS A 46 25.35 33.11 -43.02
C LYS A 46 24.28 32.04 -43.05
N GLN A 47 23.92 31.56 -44.24
CA GLN A 47 22.96 30.48 -44.39
C GLN A 47 23.46 29.18 -43.75
N VAL A 48 24.72 28.81 -43.95
CA VAL A 48 25.32 27.62 -43.33
C VAL A 48 25.34 27.75 -41.80
N GLN A 49 25.73 28.91 -41.27
CA GLN A 49 25.75 29.17 -39.83
C GLN A 49 24.34 29.06 -39.22
N ALA A 50 23.33 29.66 -39.86
CA ALA A 50 21.94 29.58 -39.42
C ALA A 50 21.44 28.12 -39.41
N GLN A 51 21.65 27.39 -40.52
CA GLN A 51 21.27 25.98 -40.63
C GLN A 51 21.98 25.10 -39.59
N MET A 52 23.26 25.35 -39.33
CA MET A 52 24.02 24.61 -38.33
C MET A 52 23.45 24.82 -36.92
N VAL A 53 23.16 26.07 -36.54
CA VAL A 53 22.58 26.40 -35.23
C VAL A 53 21.19 25.79 -35.08
N GLU A 54 20.35 25.89 -36.10
CA GLU A 54 19.00 25.32 -36.13
C GLU A 54 19.04 23.79 -36.00
N LYS A 55 19.79 23.09 -36.87
CA LYS A 55 19.84 21.62 -36.87
C LYS A 55 20.47 21.05 -35.61
N LEU A 56 21.50 21.71 -35.08
CA LEU A 56 22.11 21.29 -33.82
C LEU A 56 21.12 21.48 -32.66
N GLY A 57 20.41 22.61 -32.61
CA GLY A 57 19.36 22.86 -31.63
C GLY A 57 18.25 21.80 -31.67
N GLU A 58 17.65 21.59 -32.84
CA GLU A 58 16.59 20.58 -33.03
C GLU A 58 17.04 19.18 -32.63
N LYS A 59 18.27 18.78 -33.01
CA LYS A 59 18.78 17.45 -32.69
C LYS A 59 19.03 17.31 -31.19
N CYS A 60 19.62 18.31 -30.55
CA CYS A 60 19.84 18.32 -29.10
C CYS A 60 18.53 18.26 -28.31
N GLU A 61 17.49 18.97 -28.74
CA GLU A 61 16.17 18.92 -28.09
C GLU A 61 15.54 17.53 -28.21
N LYS A 62 15.51 16.96 -29.43
CA LYS A 62 14.97 15.62 -29.67
C LYS A 62 15.68 14.52 -28.88
N GLU A 63 17.01 14.55 -28.85
CA GLU A 63 17.80 13.58 -28.08
C GLU A 63 17.56 13.72 -26.58
N PHE A 64 17.45 14.97 -26.08
CA PHE A 64 17.17 15.21 -24.68
C PHE A 64 15.78 14.69 -24.27
N GLU A 65 14.75 14.95 -25.08
CA GLU A 65 13.40 14.40 -24.86
C GLU A 65 13.40 12.87 -24.88
N SER A 66 14.12 12.26 -25.82
CA SER A 66 14.31 10.81 -25.90
C SER A 66 14.95 10.25 -24.63
N ILE A 67 16.00 10.88 -24.11
CA ILE A 67 16.67 10.48 -22.87
C ILE A 67 15.73 10.62 -21.67
N LEU A 68 14.99 11.73 -21.57
CA LEU A 68 14.04 11.97 -20.49
C LEU A 68 12.96 10.88 -20.44
N ALA A 69 12.43 10.50 -21.62
CA ALA A 69 11.43 9.46 -21.75
C ALA A 69 12.01 8.07 -21.42
N THR A 70 13.12 7.69 -22.06
CA THR A 70 13.75 6.37 -21.92
C THR A 70 14.15 6.08 -20.49
N ARG A 71 14.69 7.07 -19.77
CA ARG A 71 15.14 6.89 -18.38
C ARG A 71 14.05 7.18 -17.34
N GLN A 72 12.87 7.59 -17.78
CA GLN A 72 11.74 8.00 -16.94
C GLN A 72 12.14 9.08 -15.92
N VAL A 73 12.93 10.06 -16.37
CA VAL A 73 13.57 11.03 -15.47
C VAL A 73 12.53 11.85 -14.71
N VAL A 74 11.48 12.31 -15.39
CA VAL A 74 10.43 13.13 -14.77
C VAL A 74 9.72 12.37 -13.65
N LEU A 75 9.39 11.09 -13.86
CA LEU A 75 8.80 10.23 -12.82
C LEU A 75 9.72 10.11 -11.62
N LYS A 76 10.98 9.72 -11.84
CA LYS A 76 11.95 9.51 -10.75
C LYS A 76 12.25 10.78 -9.95
N LEU A 77 12.29 11.93 -10.62
CA LEU A 77 12.48 13.22 -9.94
C LEU A 77 11.25 13.62 -9.14
N ASN A 78 10.05 13.30 -9.62
CA ASN A 78 8.83 13.52 -8.86
C ASN A 78 8.76 12.59 -7.63
N ASP A 79 9.08 11.31 -7.80
CA ASP A 79 9.16 10.34 -6.69
C ASP A 79 10.17 10.80 -5.64
N LEU A 80 11.32 11.36 -6.07
CA LEU A 80 12.31 11.94 -5.17
C LEU A 80 11.74 13.13 -4.38
N GLU A 81 10.98 14.02 -5.00
CA GLU A 81 10.33 15.14 -4.30
C GLU A 81 9.32 14.63 -3.26
N THR A 82 8.54 13.60 -3.60
CA THR A 82 7.65 12.93 -2.64
C THR A 82 8.43 12.37 -1.45
N LEU A 83 9.52 11.63 -1.70
CA LEU A 83 10.37 11.08 -0.64
C LEU A 83 10.98 12.17 0.26
N ILE A 84 11.45 13.28 -0.32
CA ILE A 84 12.00 14.42 0.43
C ILE A 84 10.92 15.07 1.30
N SER A 85 9.71 15.24 0.76
CA SER A 85 8.60 15.85 1.49
C SER A 85 8.19 14.98 2.69
N GLU A 86 8.07 13.67 2.50
CA GLU A 86 7.78 12.73 3.59
C GLU A 86 8.89 12.70 4.64
N ALA A 87 10.15 12.65 4.24
CA ALA A 87 11.28 12.66 5.15
C ALA A 87 11.34 13.96 5.96
N THR A 88 11.03 15.09 5.32
CA THR A 88 10.96 16.39 5.98
C THR A 88 9.83 16.44 6.99
N HIS A 89 8.65 15.94 6.64
CA HIS A 89 7.51 15.83 7.54
C HIS A 89 7.86 14.95 8.75
N ARG A 90 8.40 13.75 8.53
CA ARG A 90 8.81 12.84 9.62
C ARG A 90 9.85 13.47 10.54
N ARG A 91 10.79 14.24 10.00
CA ARG A 91 11.79 14.97 10.80
C ARG A 91 11.17 16.07 11.66
N ILE A 92 10.19 16.80 11.14
CA ILE A 92 9.50 17.87 11.88
C ILE A 92 8.60 17.28 12.97
N SER A 93 7.92 16.16 12.68
CA SER A 93 7.05 15.47 13.64
C SER A 93 7.81 14.63 14.67
N ALA A 94 9.12 14.44 14.51
CA ALA A 94 9.93 13.64 15.43
C ALA A 94 10.21 14.39 16.74
N PRO A 95 10.20 13.70 17.90
CA PRO A 95 10.67 14.27 19.16
C PRO A 95 12.12 14.75 19.07
N PRO A 96 12.52 15.77 19.86
CA PRO A 96 13.89 16.30 19.83
C PRO A 96 14.97 15.30 20.27
N ASP A 97 14.60 14.26 21.02
CA ASP A 97 15.49 13.19 21.48
C ASP A 97 15.39 11.92 20.60
N ALA A 98 14.75 12.02 19.42
CA ALA A 98 14.66 10.89 18.51
C ALA A 98 16.06 10.49 17.99
N PRO A 99 16.41 9.20 18.01
CA PRO A 99 17.70 8.75 17.50
C PRO A 99 17.81 9.07 16.01
N LYS A 100 19.02 9.49 15.59
CA LYS A 100 19.28 9.74 14.18
C LYS A 100 19.08 8.43 13.39
N PRO A 101 18.38 8.48 12.25
CA PRO A 101 18.15 7.29 11.45
C PRO A 101 19.48 6.72 10.96
N THR A 102 19.64 5.40 11.08
CA THR A 102 20.78 4.67 10.53
C THR A 102 20.72 4.72 9.00
N PRO A 103 21.86 5.00 8.33
CA PRO A 103 21.85 5.06 6.89
C PRO A 103 21.65 3.66 6.27
N PRO A 104 21.02 3.55 5.08
CA PRO A 104 20.68 2.28 4.45
C PRO A 104 21.85 1.29 4.26
N HIS A 105 23.08 1.80 4.09
CA HIS A 105 24.26 0.97 3.86
C HIS A 105 24.84 0.35 5.14
N LEU A 106 24.40 0.81 6.33
CA LEU A 106 24.78 0.23 7.61
C LEU A 106 23.69 -0.69 8.18
N LEU A 107 22.54 -0.77 7.52
CA LEU A 107 21.42 -1.60 7.95
C LEU A 107 21.72 -3.08 7.65
N PRO A 108 21.60 -3.98 8.65
CA PRO A 108 21.81 -5.39 8.44
C PRO A 108 20.70 -5.99 7.55
N ALA A 109 21.05 -7.01 6.76
CA ALA A 109 20.14 -7.62 5.79
C ALA A 109 18.80 -8.09 6.41
N ARG A 110 18.83 -8.58 7.66
CA ARG A 110 17.64 -9.01 8.39
C ARG A 110 16.65 -7.87 8.62
N GLU A 111 17.14 -6.67 8.95
CA GLU A 111 16.30 -5.51 9.20
C GLU A 111 15.68 -4.97 7.90
N ILE A 112 16.43 -5.02 6.80
CA ILE A 112 15.91 -4.66 5.47
C ILE A 112 14.79 -5.63 5.07
N LEU A 113 15.02 -6.94 5.25
CA LEU A 113 14.03 -7.96 4.95
C LEU A 113 12.77 -7.80 5.82
N SER A 114 12.91 -7.62 7.13
CA SER A 114 11.77 -7.43 8.01
C SER A 114 11.00 -6.16 7.70
N ALA A 115 11.69 -5.05 7.40
CA ALA A 115 11.06 -3.79 7.01
C ALA A 115 10.28 -3.91 5.69
N HIS A 116 10.77 -4.71 4.73
CA HIS A 116 10.05 -4.97 3.48
C HIS A 116 8.84 -5.90 3.66
N LEU A 117 8.95 -6.89 4.54
CA LEU A 117 7.85 -7.83 4.80
C LEU A 117 6.75 -7.22 5.67
N ALA A 118 7.08 -6.32 6.60
CA ALA A 118 6.14 -5.77 7.57
C ALA A 118 4.87 -5.15 6.95
N PRO A 119 4.94 -4.30 5.90
CA PRO A 119 3.74 -3.76 5.24
C PRO A 119 2.82 -4.82 4.65
N SER A 120 3.38 -5.93 4.16
CA SER A 120 2.59 -7.04 3.60
C SER A 120 1.98 -7.93 4.68
N LEU A 121 2.70 -8.15 5.79
CA LEU A 121 2.27 -9.03 6.87
C LEU A 121 1.25 -8.37 7.80
N ALA A 122 1.33 -7.06 8.01
CA ALA A 122 0.45 -6.34 8.94
C ALA A 122 -1.06 -6.49 8.62
N PRO A 123 -1.52 -6.36 7.35
CA PRO A 123 -2.92 -6.61 7.00
C PRO A 123 -3.35 -8.07 7.21
N HIS A 124 -2.46 -9.03 6.97
CA HIS A 124 -2.76 -10.44 7.20
C HIS A 124 -2.90 -10.75 8.69
N GLN A 125 -2.02 -10.19 9.51
CA GLN A 125 -2.08 -10.34 10.96
C GLN A 125 -3.37 -9.73 11.53
N SER A 126 -3.77 -8.54 11.08
CA SER A 126 -5.01 -7.92 11.55
C SER A 126 -6.25 -8.72 11.14
N LEU A 127 -6.29 -9.25 9.92
CA LEU A 127 -7.37 -10.13 9.44
C LEU A 127 -7.48 -11.41 10.28
N LEU A 128 -6.35 -12.07 10.56
CA LEU A 128 -6.34 -13.30 11.37
C LEU A 128 -6.77 -13.04 12.81
N ASN A 129 -6.33 -11.93 13.40
CA ASN A 129 -6.76 -11.53 14.74
C ASN A 129 -8.27 -11.27 14.80
N ALA A 130 -8.84 -10.60 13.79
CA ALA A 130 -10.28 -10.36 13.72
C ALA A 130 -11.08 -11.67 13.57
N ARG A 131 -10.57 -12.62 12.77
CA ARG A 131 -11.19 -13.95 12.63
C ARG A 131 -11.11 -14.75 13.93
N LEU A 132 -9.97 -14.72 14.61
CA LEU A 132 -9.78 -15.38 15.89
C LEU A 132 -10.76 -14.83 16.93
N GLN A 133 -10.87 -13.50 17.04
CA GLN A 133 -11.79 -12.85 17.97
C GLN A 133 -13.25 -13.19 17.66
N THR A 134 -13.63 -13.25 16.38
CA THR A 134 -14.98 -13.65 15.95
C THR A 134 -15.27 -15.11 16.28
N ALA A 135 -14.30 -16.01 16.11
CA ALA A 135 -14.46 -17.42 16.46
C ALA A 135 -14.58 -17.60 17.97
N GLN A 136 -13.75 -16.91 18.76
CA GLN A 136 -13.79 -16.94 20.21
C GLN A 136 -15.13 -16.43 20.77
N SER A 137 -15.67 -15.33 20.22
CA SER A 137 -16.98 -14.83 20.66
C SER A 137 -18.12 -15.79 20.32
N ARG A 138 -18.10 -16.40 19.13
CA ARG A 138 -19.07 -17.45 18.76
C ARG A 138 -18.98 -18.66 19.66
N ASN A 139 -17.77 -19.12 19.97
CA ASN A 139 -17.56 -20.27 20.85
C ASN A 139 -18.07 -19.98 22.27
N ALA A 140 -17.88 -18.76 22.78
CA ALA A 140 -18.43 -18.36 24.08
C ALA A 140 -19.97 -18.43 24.09
N ILE A 141 -20.63 -17.88 23.07
CA ILE A 141 -22.09 -17.94 22.95
C ILE A 141 -22.60 -19.39 22.85
N LEU A 142 -21.96 -20.20 22.00
CA LEU A 142 -22.34 -21.62 21.85
C LEU A 142 -22.15 -22.39 23.15
N TYR A 143 -21.08 -22.10 23.90
CA TYR A 143 -20.83 -22.72 25.19
C TYR A 143 -21.92 -22.37 26.20
N GLU A 144 -22.32 -21.09 26.29
CA GLU A 144 -23.43 -20.65 27.15
C GLU A 144 -24.75 -21.35 26.77
N GLN A 145 -25.06 -21.47 25.48
CA GLN A 145 -26.25 -22.19 24.99
C GLN A 145 -26.23 -23.67 25.36
N ILE A 146 -25.08 -24.34 25.25
CA ILE A 146 -24.95 -25.75 25.63
C ILE A 146 -25.18 -25.91 27.14
N GLN A 147 -24.66 -24.99 27.96
CA GLN A 147 -24.86 -25.05 29.41
C GLN A 147 -26.32 -24.83 29.78
N SER A 148 -27.01 -23.87 29.15
CA SER A 148 -28.44 -23.65 29.40
C SER A 148 -29.29 -24.86 28.97
N GLN A 149 -28.97 -25.45 27.81
CA GLN A 149 -29.66 -26.65 27.32
C GLN A 149 -29.44 -27.86 28.24
N ARG A 150 -28.23 -28.03 28.79
CA ARG A 150 -27.96 -29.12 29.74
C ARG A 150 -28.77 -28.96 31.03
N ALA A 151 -28.83 -27.75 31.58
CA ALA A 151 -29.64 -27.47 32.75
C ALA A 151 -31.15 -27.69 32.49
N GLU A 152 -31.63 -27.32 31.29
CA GLU A 152 -33.01 -27.57 30.89
C GLU A 152 -33.32 -29.08 30.75
N ILE A 153 -32.39 -29.86 30.18
CA ILE A 153 -32.53 -31.33 30.09
C ILE A 153 -32.61 -31.95 31.48
N GLU A 154 -31.75 -31.55 32.43
CA GLU A 154 -31.79 -32.04 33.81
C GLU A 154 -33.15 -31.75 34.45
N MET A 155 -33.64 -30.51 34.34
CA MET A 155 -34.96 -30.12 34.85
C MET A 155 -36.11 -30.95 34.24
N LEU A 156 -36.07 -31.20 32.93
CA LEU A 156 -37.09 -32.00 32.24
C LEU A 156 -37.04 -33.47 32.65
N LEU A 157 -35.84 -34.02 32.85
CA LEU A 157 -35.67 -35.40 33.34
C LEU A 157 -36.21 -35.54 34.76
N ASP A 158 -35.91 -34.60 35.66
CA ASP A 158 -36.44 -34.59 37.02
C ASP A 158 -37.98 -34.52 37.03
N SER A 159 -38.56 -33.67 36.18
CA SER A 159 -40.01 -33.57 36.02
C SER A 159 -40.63 -34.86 35.48
N LEU A 160 -39.96 -35.55 34.55
CA LEU A 160 -40.43 -36.81 34.00
C LEU A 160 -40.35 -37.92 35.04
N GLU A 161 -39.26 -37.99 35.80
CA GLU A 161 -39.08 -38.97 36.86
C GLU A 161 -40.14 -38.80 37.97
N ALA A 162 -40.44 -37.55 38.34
CA ALA A 162 -41.55 -37.24 39.24
C ALA A 162 -42.91 -37.71 38.69
N ALA A 163 -43.24 -37.39 37.44
CA ALA A 163 -44.50 -37.80 36.81
C ALA A 163 -44.62 -39.34 36.68
N VAL A 164 -43.51 -40.04 36.37
CA VAL A 164 -43.47 -41.51 36.37
C VAL A 164 -43.69 -42.06 37.79
N GLY A 165 -43.11 -41.43 38.80
CA GLY A 165 -43.35 -41.74 40.21
C GLY A 165 -44.83 -41.58 40.60
N ASP A 166 -45.46 -40.49 40.15
CA ASP A 166 -46.89 -40.22 40.38
C ASP A 166 -47.77 -41.29 39.72
N VAL A 167 -47.50 -41.66 38.45
CA VAL A 167 -48.25 -42.71 37.75
C VAL A 167 -48.08 -44.06 38.42
N LYS A 168 -46.86 -44.41 38.85
CA LYS A 168 -46.61 -45.66 39.61
C LYS A 168 -47.39 -45.67 40.92
N SER A 169 -47.42 -44.54 41.63
CA SER A 169 -48.14 -44.38 42.89
C SER A 169 -49.66 -44.46 42.70
N ALA A 170 -50.18 -43.83 41.65
CA ALA A 170 -51.59 -43.92 41.26
C ALA A 170 -51.98 -45.36 40.89
N ASN A 171 -51.14 -46.07 40.13
CA ASN A 171 -51.38 -47.47 39.78
C ASN A 171 -51.38 -48.38 41.02
N ALA A 172 -50.43 -48.19 41.94
CA ALA A 172 -50.40 -48.92 43.21
C ALA A 172 -51.64 -48.64 44.09
N ALA A 173 -52.18 -47.42 44.06
CA ALA A 173 -53.41 -47.06 44.76
C ALA A 173 -54.67 -47.69 44.15
N LEU A 174 -54.69 -47.94 42.83
CA LEU A 174 -55.79 -48.61 42.12
C LEU A 174 -55.76 -50.14 42.24
N GLU A 175 -54.60 -50.73 42.53
CA GLU A 175 -54.41 -52.17 42.69
C GLU A 175 -55.41 -52.86 43.63
N PRO A 176 -55.73 -52.36 44.84
CA PRO A 176 -56.77 -52.96 45.69
C PRO A 176 -58.18 -52.91 45.07
N VAL A 177 -58.51 -51.86 44.32
CA VAL A 177 -59.81 -51.70 43.64
C VAL A 177 -59.93 -52.69 42.47
N VAL A 178 -58.84 -52.87 41.72
CA VAL A 178 -58.75 -53.86 40.63
C VAL A 178 -58.87 -55.29 41.19
N GLN A 179 -58.25 -55.58 42.34
CA GLN A 179 -58.40 -56.89 43.00
C GLN A 179 -59.81 -57.15 43.53
N GLN A 180 -60.55 -56.12 43.95
CA GLN A 180 -61.97 -56.26 44.31
C GLN A 180 -62.85 -56.54 43.08
N LEU A 181 -62.70 -55.77 42.01
CA LEU A 181 -63.44 -55.98 40.75
C LEU A 181 -63.15 -57.36 40.13
N ALA A 182 -61.91 -57.85 40.22
CA ALA A 182 -61.54 -59.18 39.76
C ALA A 182 -62.15 -60.33 40.60
N ARG A 183 -62.55 -60.07 41.84
CA ARG A 183 -63.29 -61.03 42.69
C ARG A 183 -64.79 -61.02 42.40
N GLU A 184 -65.35 -59.87 42.00
CA GLU A 184 -66.77 -59.74 41.64
C GLU A 184 -67.10 -60.23 40.22
N ALA A 185 -66.12 -60.28 39.32
CA ALA A 185 -66.27 -60.75 37.94
C ALA A 185 -66.05 -62.27 37.75
N ARG A 186 -65.84 -63.03 38.82
CA ARG A 186 -65.65 -64.50 38.82
C ARG A 186 -66.87 -65.20 39.42
#